data_AF-A0A9N9HXZ7-F1
#
_entry.id   AF-A0A9N9HXZ7-F1
#
_cell.length_a   1.000
_cell.length_b   1.000
_cell.length_c   1.000
_cell.angle_alpha   90.00
_cell.angle_beta   90.00
_cell.angle_gamma   90.00
#
_symmetry.space_group_name_H-M   'P 1'
#
loop_
_entity.id
_entity.type
_entity.pdbx_description
1 polymer ?
#
loop_
_entity_poly.entity_id
_entity_poly.type
_entity_poly.pdbx_seq_one_letter_code
_entity_poly.pdbx_strand_id
1 'polypeptide(L)'
;MTTFLQDLQQKLTELYRDFPEDINNIQVQLTSTNYVIQTPDQTINVSTESIRQTNFTPYLLDLFNAELDFDFGLYVETDLKKLLKYSENVNNPNGKRILAYSLIETRMNQLQQTITKQELQKQLGRYSSQNIARLKRISKRAYKLLQEINEFPIRLTERVTPRWLLTLSKREFETFLQKCNRMNNLEQNFAGAQN
;
A
#
# COMPACT_ATOMS: atom_id res chain seq x y z
N MET A 1 -16.17 20.68 1.99
CA MET A 1 -14.80 21.23 1.85
C MET A 1 -14.37 21.67 3.24
N THR A 2 -13.28 21.08 3.70
CA THR A 2 -12.91 20.94 5.11
C THR A 2 -12.48 22.26 5.75
N THR A 3 -12.88 22.47 7.00
CA THR A 3 -12.47 23.57 7.90
C THR A 3 -10.99 23.93 7.81
N PHE A 4 -10.12 22.94 7.55
CA PHE A 4 -8.69 23.14 7.26
C PHE A 4 -8.38 24.13 6.13
N LEU A 5 -9.12 24.11 5.01
CA LEU A 5 -8.88 25.04 3.90
C LEU A 5 -9.27 26.47 4.29
N GLN A 6 -10.34 26.63 5.08
CA GLN A 6 -10.75 27.91 5.62
C GLN A 6 -9.74 28.44 6.65
N ASP A 7 -9.25 27.58 7.56
CA ASP A 7 -8.24 27.93 8.55
C ASP A 7 -6.91 28.30 7.90
N LEU A 8 -6.50 27.59 6.84
CA LEU A 8 -5.30 27.91 6.07
C LEU A 8 -5.45 29.22 5.32
N GLN A 9 -6.60 29.46 4.67
CA GLN A 9 -6.89 30.70 3.95
C GLN A 9 -6.95 31.90 4.91
N GLN A 10 -7.53 31.71 6.10
CA GLN A 10 -7.59 32.74 7.13
C GLN A 10 -6.21 33.03 7.71
N LYS A 11 -5.41 32.01 8.02
CA LYS A 11 -4.01 32.22 8.45
C LYS A 11 -3.14 32.88 7.39
N LEU A 12 -3.32 32.53 6.12
CA LEU A 12 -2.61 33.19 5.02
C LEU A 12 -3.04 34.65 4.89
N THR A 13 -4.32 34.94 5.10
CA THR A 13 -4.87 36.30 5.06
C THR A 13 -4.41 37.14 6.26
N GLU A 14 -4.39 36.56 7.47
CA GLU A 14 -3.83 37.17 8.67
C GLU A 14 -2.33 37.44 8.49
N LEU A 15 -1.60 36.46 7.96
CA LEU A 15 -0.20 36.64 7.60
C LEU A 15 -0.02 37.80 6.66
N TYR A 16 -0.71 37.82 5.51
CA TYR A 16 -0.67 38.89 4.50
C TYR A 16 -1.05 40.27 5.04
N ARG A 17 -2.00 40.34 5.99
CA ARG A 17 -2.45 41.61 6.59
C ARG A 17 -1.40 42.21 7.51
N ASP A 18 -0.61 41.36 8.18
CA ASP A 18 0.37 41.78 9.17
C ASP A 18 1.80 41.93 8.57
N PHE A 19 1.95 41.91 7.23
CA PHE A 19 3.23 42.19 6.56
C PHE A 19 3.60 43.69 6.68
N PRO A 20 4.77 44.03 7.27
CA PRO A 20 5.45 45.27 6.92
C PRO A 20 6.06 45.13 5.52
N GLU A 21 6.23 46.25 4.80
CA GLU A 21 6.58 46.37 3.38
C GLU A 21 7.90 45.66 2.92
N ASP A 22 8.62 44.95 3.81
CA ASP A 22 9.90 44.28 3.53
C ASP A 22 9.75 42.76 3.34
N ILE A 23 9.27 42.36 2.17
CA ILE A 23 9.19 40.96 1.69
C ILE A 23 10.56 40.25 1.73
N ASN A 24 11.67 41.01 1.70
CA ASN A 24 13.03 40.49 1.67
C ASN A 24 13.45 39.75 2.95
N ASN A 25 12.72 39.90 4.06
CA ASN A 25 13.07 39.30 5.35
C ASN A 25 12.30 38.00 5.67
N ILE A 26 11.51 37.48 4.72
CA ILE A 26 10.70 36.29 4.92
C ILE A 26 11.36 35.09 4.28
N GLN A 27 11.74 34.13 5.12
CA GLN A 27 12.34 32.89 4.66
C GLN A 27 11.29 31.80 4.63
N VAL A 28 11.09 31.24 3.44
CA VAL A 28 10.21 30.11 3.21
C VAL A 28 11.06 28.88 2.94
N GLN A 29 10.98 27.89 3.82
CA GLN A 29 11.68 26.62 3.67
C GLN A 29 10.70 25.46 3.52
N LEU A 30 10.84 24.71 2.43
CA LEU A 30 10.06 23.52 2.15
C LEU A 30 10.89 22.27 2.46
N THR A 31 10.35 21.41 3.31
CA THR A 31 10.90 20.07 3.59
C THR A 31 9.91 18.99 3.16
N SER A 32 10.31 17.72 3.29
CA SER A 32 9.45 16.58 2.94
C SER A 32 8.23 16.40 3.88
N THR A 33 8.27 17.00 5.06
CA THR A 33 7.25 16.83 6.11
C THR A 33 6.63 18.14 6.58
N ASN A 34 7.30 19.29 6.42
CA ASN A 34 6.83 20.58 6.90
C ASN A 34 7.08 21.70 5.88
N TYR A 35 6.28 22.75 5.99
CA TYR A 35 6.55 24.07 5.44
C TYR A 35 6.77 25.02 6.60
N VAL A 36 7.90 25.73 6.58
CA VAL A 36 8.30 26.68 7.62
C VAL A 36 8.31 28.08 7.02
N ILE A 37 7.53 28.99 7.60
CA ILE A 37 7.63 30.43 7.35
C ILE A 37 8.37 31.05 8.51
N GLN A 38 9.48 31.72 8.24
CA GLN A 38 10.16 32.55 9.22
C GLN A 38 10.00 34.01 8.82
N THR A 39 9.42 34.79 9.72
CA THR A 39 9.44 36.25 9.69
C THR A 39 10.35 36.73 10.84
N PRO A 40 10.73 38.02 10.89
CA PRO A 40 11.50 38.56 12.01
C PRO A 40 10.88 38.31 13.39
N ASP A 41 9.55 38.29 13.45
CA ASP A 41 8.80 38.24 14.71
C ASP A 41 8.30 36.84 15.08
N GLN A 42 8.18 35.93 14.11
CA GLN A 42 7.60 34.61 14.35
C GLN A 42 8.09 33.52 13.38
N THR A 43 8.07 32.28 13.87
CA THR A 43 8.24 31.07 13.05
C THR A 43 6.93 30.29 13.02
N ILE A 44 6.36 30.11 11.84
CA ILE A 44 5.12 29.36 11.62
C ILE A 44 5.48 28.02 10.99
N ASN A 45 5.19 26.95 11.71
CA ASN A 45 5.35 25.58 11.24
C ASN A 45 4.00 25.03 10.78
N VAL A 46 3.88 24.76 9.48
CA VAL A 46 2.72 24.06 8.91
C VAL A 46 3.12 22.63 8.61
N SER A 47 2.53 21.68 9.34
CA SER A 47 2.72 20.26 9.06
C SER A 47 2.08 19.91 7.71
N THR A 48 2.85 19.30 6.82
CA THR A 48 2.35 18.75 5.54
C THR A 48 1.92 17.29 5.66
N GLU A 49 2.00 16.70 6.85
CA GLU A 49 1.56 15.32 7.10
C GLU A 49 0.07 15.11 6.76
N SER A 50 -0.75 16.15 6.87
CA SER A 50 -2.16 16.16 6.45
C SER A 50 -2.35 16.40 4.95
N ILE A 51 -1.36 16.94 4.24
CA ILE A 51 -1.43 17.26 2.81
C ILE A 51 -1.03 16.05 1.93
N ARG A 52 -0.22 15.11 2.46
CA ARG A 52 0.23 13.89 1.76
C ARG A 52 -0.47 12.61 2.20
N GLN A 53 -1.75 12.65 2.56
CA GLN A 53 -2.47 11.40 2.81
C GLN A 53 -2.88 10.77 1.49
N THR A 54 -2.16 9.72 1.08
CA THR A 54 -2.55 8.86 -0.05
C THR A 54 -3.99 8.41 0.12
N ASN A 55 -4.86 8.77 -0.84
CA ASN A 55 -6.26 8.35 -0.81
C ASN A 55 -6.36 6.86 -1.14
N PHE A 56 -6.54 6.03 -0.11
CA PHE A 56 -6.68 4.58 -0.27
C PHE A 56 -8.07 4.13 -0.73
N THR A 57 -9.08 5.01 -0.71
CA THR A 57 -10.47 4.66 -1.00
C THR A 57 -10.65 3.89 -2.31
N PRO A 58 -10.02 4.28 -3.43
CA PRO A 58 -10.21 3.54 -4.67
C PRO A 58 -9.68 2.12 -4.62
N TYR A 59 -8.57 1.88 -3.92
CA TYR A 59 -7.97 0.55 -3.76
C TYR A 59 -8.77 -0.33 -2.80
N LEU A 60 -9.35 0.28 -1.77
CA LEU A 60 -10.23 -0.40 -0.85
C LEU A 60 -11.52 -0.82 -1.56
N LEU A 61 -12.19 0.09 -2.27
CA LEU A 61 -13.41 -0.25 -3.02
C LEU A 61 -13.15 -1.33 -4.08
N ASP A 62 -12.01 -1.27 -4.76
CA ASP A 62 -11.56 -2.31 -5.68
C ASP A 62 -11.41 -3.66 -4.98
N LEU A 63 -10.77 -3.71 -3.80
CA LEU A 63 -10.60 -4.93 -3.02
C LEU A 63 -11.88 -5.49 -2.40
N PHE A 64 -12.95 -4.72 -2.24
CA PHE A 64 -14.14 -5.21 -1.54
C PHE A 64 -15.38 -5.31 -2.45
N ASN A 65 -15.35 -4.65 -3.62
CA ASN A 65 -16.46 -4.68 -4.59
C ASN A 65 -16.12 -5.36 -5.92
N ALA A 66 -14.86 -5.75 -6.17
CA ALA A 66 -14.50 -6.46 -7.40
C ALA A 66 -15.14 -7.84 -7.48
N GLU A 67 -15.35 -8.30 -8.71
CA GLU A 67 -15.86 -9.64 -9.03
C GLU A 67 -14.92 -10.73 -8.51
N LEU A 68 -15.47 -11.91 -8.25
CA LEU A 68 -14.72 -13.06 -7.75
C LEU A 68 -14.13 -13.88 -8.90
N ASP A 69 -12.89 -14.30 -8.73
CA ASP A 69 -12.17 -15.24 -9.58
C ASP A 69 -12.13 -16.61 -8.90
N PHE A 70 -12.75 -17.60 -9.54
CA PHE A 70 -12.86 -18.97 -9.06
C PHE A 70 -11.78 -19.89 -9.64
N ASP A 71 -10.56 -19.38 -9.83
CA ASP A 71 -9.41 -20.20 -10.22
C ASP A 71 -8.88 -21.04 -9.04
N PHE A 72 -9.58 -22.14 -8.76
CA PHE A 72 -9.19 -23.12 -7.74
C PHE A 72 -7.82 -23.77 -8.03
N GLY A 73 -7.38 -23.79 -9.29
CA GLY A 73 -6.10 -24.38 -9.68
C GLY A 73 -4.91 -23.65 -9.09
N LEU A 74 -4.99 -22.33 -8.95
CA LEU A 74 -3.93 -21.55 -8.31
C LEU A 74 -3.85 -21.78 -6.80
N TYR A 75 -4.98 -21.97 -6.12
CA TYR A 75 -5.01 -22.15 -4.66
C TYR A 75 -4.29 -23.40 -4.16
N VAL A 76 -4.32 -24.47 -4.96
CA VAL A 76 -3.65 -25.74 -4.63
C VAL A 76 -2.23 -25.83 -5.19
N GLU A 77 -1.76 -24.79 -5.89
CA GLU A 77 -0.43 -24.80 -6.50
C GLU A 77 0.66 -24.62 -5.45
N THR A 78 1.63 -25.53 -5.45
CA THR A 78 2.75 -25.56 -4.48
C THR A 78 4.11 -25.52 -5.14
N ASP A 79 4.17 -25.66 -6.47
CA ASP A 79 5.39 -25.56 -7.26
C ASP A 79 5.81 -24.09 -7.39
N LEU A 80 6.96 -23.76 -6.81
CA LEU A 80 7.51 -22.39 -6.79
C LEU A 80 7.71 -21.82 -8.21
N LYS A 81 8.11 -22.65 -9.18
CA LYS A 81 8.35 -22.21 -10.55
C LYS A 81 7.03 -21.87 -11.25
N LYS A 82 5.97 -22.64 -11.03
CA LYS A 82 4.63 -22.34 -11.56
C LYS A 82 4.04 -21.09 -10.91
N LEU A 83 4.15 -20.95 -9.59
CA LEU A 83 3.71 -19.76 -8.88
C LEU A 83 4.41 -18.49 -9.40
N LEU A 84 5.73 -18.58 -9.66
CA LEU A 84 6.48 -17.48 -10.28
C LEU A 84 5.93 -17.13 -11.66
N LYS A 85 5.67 -18.11 -12.53
CA LYS A 85 5.04 -17.87 -13.83
C LYS A 85 3.69 -17.17 -13.71
N TYR A 86 2.84 -17.56 -12.75
CA TYR A 86 1.57 -16.89 -12.50
C TYR A 86 1.76 -15.43 -12.08
N SER A 87 2.71 -15.15 -11.19
CA SER A 87 2.97 -13.80 -10.69
C SER A 87 3.57 -12.85 -11.75
N GLU A 88 4.40 -13.41 -12.63
CA GLU A 88 5.16 -12.67 -13.66
C GLU A 88 4.35 -12.43 -14.96
N ASN A 89 3.34 -13.25 -15.23
CA ASN A 89 2.50 -13.08 -16.41
C ASN A 89 1.60 -11.84 -16.29
N VAL A 90 1.87 -10.82 -17.09
CA VAL A 90 1.14 -9.54 -17.11
C VAL A 90 -0.29 -9.66 -17.63
N ASN A 91 -0.61 -10.74 -18.34
CA ASN A 91 -1.96 -11.00 -18.85
C ASN A 91 -2.87 -11.63 -17.78
N ASN A 92 -2.32 -12.07 -16.65
CA ASN A 92 -3.14 -12.53 -15.53
C ASN A 92 -3.79 -11.33 -14.81
N PRO A 93 -5.04 -11.46 -14.34
CA PRO A 93 -5.68 -10.47 -13.48
C PRO A 93 -4.80 -10.11 -12.28
N ASN A 94 -4.89 -8.87 -11.79
CA ASN A 94 -3.99 -8.45 -10.70
C ASN A 94 -4.25 -9.23 -9.42
N GLY A 95 -5.51 -9.56 -9.12
CA GLY A 95 -5.88 -10.44 -8.01
C GLY A 95 -5.12 -11.76 -8.09
N LYS A 96 -5.25 -12.49 -9.19
CA LYS A 96 -4.53 -13.73 -9.46
C LYS A 96 -3.01 -13.60 -9.26
N ARG A 97 -2.41 -12.50 -9.73
CA ARG A 97 -0.98 -12.24 -9.52
C ARG A 97 -0.65 -12.00 -8.04
N ILE A 98 -1.49 -11.27 -7.32
CA ILE A 98 -1.36 -11.02 -5.88
C ILE A 98 -1.46 -12.35 -5.10
N LEU A 99 -2.40 -13.24 -5.43
CA LEU A 99 -2.46 -14.58 -4.84
C LEU A 99 -1.19 -15.36 -5.09
N ALA A 100 -0.72 -15.41 -6.34
CA ALA A 100 0.51 -16.10 -6.67
C ALA A 100 1.69 -15.56 -5.83
N TYR A 101 1.81 -14.23 -5.67
CA TYR A 101 2.82 -13.62 -4.81
C TYR A 101 2.68 -14.02 -3.33
N SER A 102 1.45 -14.07 -2.80
CA SER A 102 1.17 -14.54 -1.45
C SER A 102 1.58 -16.00 -1.25
N LEU A 103 1.20 -16.88 -2.18
CA LEU A 103 1.56 -18.30 -2.16
C LEU A 103 3.07 -18.51 -2.30
N ILE A 104 3.78 -17.66 -3.05
CA ILE A 104 5.25 -17.65 -3.10
C ILE A 104 5.82 -17.37 -1.71
N GLU A 105 5.29 -16.41 -0.94
CA GLU A 105 5.76 -16.15 0.44
C GLU A 105 5.54 -17.39 1.33
N THR A 106 4.34 -17.98 1.27
CA THR A 106 4.02 -19.22 2.01
C THR A 106 5.00 -20.33 1.66
N ARG A 107 5.27 -20.54 0.36
CA ARG A 107 6.17 -21.58 -0.11
C ARG A 107 7.62 -21.31 0.28
N MET A 108 8.08 -20.06 0.20
CA MET A 108 9.41 -19.67 0.67
C MET A 108 9.57 -19.93 2.17
N ASN A 109 8.57 -19.61 2.99
CA ASN A 109 8.60 -19.87 4.43
C ASN A 109 8.69 -21.37 4.74
N GLN A 110 7.95 -22.21 4.02
CA GLN A 110 8.05 -23.67 4.13
C GLN A 110 9.43 -24.18 3.72
N LEU A 111 9.93 -23.75 2.55
CA LEU A 111 11.23 -24.21 2.06
C LEU A 111 12.37 -23.85 3.01
N GLN A 112 12.34 -22.67 3.63
CA GLN A 112 13.37 -22.25 4.60
C GLN A 112 13.46 -23.15 5.85
N GLN A 113 12.46 -23.99 6.12
CA GLN A 113 12.54 -25.00 7.18
C GLN A 113 13.42 -26.19 6.78
N THR A 114 13.61 -26.41 5.48
CA THR A 114 14.28 -27.59 4.91
C THR A 114 15.57 -27.26 4.17
N ILE A 115 15.71 -26.05 3.62
CA ILE A 115 16.87 -25.63 2.83
C ILE A 115 17.46 -24.32 3.36
N THR A 116 18.74 -24.10 3.08
CA THR A 116 19.43 -22.88 3.50
C THR A 116 18.93 -21.65 2.73
N LYS A 117 19.11 -20.46 3.32
CA LYS A 117 18.77 -19.18 2.66
C LYS A 117 19.51 -18.99 1.33
N GLN A 118 20.75 -19.46 1.23
CA GLN A 118 21.56 -19.39 0.00
C GLN A 118 20.98 -20.29 -1.09
N GLU A 119 20.58 -21.51 -0.75
CA GLU A 119 19.98 -22.44 -1.71
C GLU A 119 18.62 -21.92 -2.20
N LEU A 120 17.78 -21.38 -1.30
CA LEU A 120 16.53 -20.75 -1.72
C LEU A 120 16.77 -19.57 -2.66
N GLN A 121 17.78 -18.74 -2.39
CA GLN A 121 18.11 -17.61 -3.26
C GLN A 121 18.58 -18.07 -4.65
N LYS A 122 19.34 -19.16 -4.71
CA LYS A 122 19.78 -19.79 -5.96
C LYS A 122 18.60 -20.34 -6.75
N GLN A 123 17.63 -20.99 -6.10
CA GLN A 123 16.41 -21.49 -6.75
C GLN A 123 15.56 -20.34 -7.31
N LEU A 124 15.34 -19.29 -6.52
CA LEU A 124 14.61 -18.10 -6.97
C LEU A 124 15.30 -17.44 -8.17
N GLY A 125 16.63 -17.29 -8.13
CA GLY A 125 17.40 -16.71 -9.24
C GLY A 125 17.42 -17.56 -10.51
N ARG A 126 17.17 -18.88 -10.40
CA ARG A 126 17.03 -19.77 -11.57
C ARG A 126 15.64 -19.70 -12.19
N TYR A 127 14.60 -19.46 -11.39
CA TYR A 127 13.21 -19.56 -11.84
C TYR A 127 12.56 -18.21 -12.16
N SER A 128 13.06 -17.13 -11.57
CA SER A 128 12.52 -15.79 -11.75
C SER A 128 13.45 -14.93 -12.60
N SER A 129 12.85 -14.21 -13.55
CA SER A 129 13.53 -13.15 -14.29
C SER A 129 13.59 -11.83 -13.48
N GLN A 130 12.85 -11.76 -12.36
CA GLN A 130 12.76 -10.55 -11.55
C GLN A 130 13.92 -10.41 -10.58
N ASN A 131 14.18 -9.17 -10.19
CA ASN A 131 15.03 -8.89 -9.05
C ASN A 131 14.48 -9.58 -7.78
N ILE A 132 15.27 -10.49 -7.20
CA ILE A 132 14.85 -11.34 -6.07
C ILE A 132 14.47 -10.50 -4.84
N ALA A 133 15.13 -9.36 -4.59
CA ALA A 133 14.79 -8.51 -3.47
C ALA A 133 13.41 -7.85 -3.66
N ARG A 134 13.11 -7.43 -4.90
CA ARG A 134 11.78 -6.94 -5.28
C ARG A 134 10.72 -8.02 -5.14
N LEU A 135 10.99 -9.22 -5.66
CA LEU A 135 10.11 -10.39 -5.56
C LEU A 135 9.71 -10.64 -4.09
N LYS A 136 10.71 -10.82 -3.21
CA LYS A 136 10.49 -11.06 -1.77
C LYS A 136 9.67 -9.96 -1.11
N ARG A 137 9.90 -8.69 -1.48
CA ARG A 137 9.15 -7.57 -0.92
C ARG A 137 7.67 -7.59 -1.34
N ILE A 138 7.40 -7.88 -2.61
CA ILE A 138 6.03 -7.99 -3.12
C ILE A 138 5.34 -9.20 -2.48
N SER A 139 5.98 -10.37 -2.49
CA SER A 139 5.44 -11.61 -1.89
C SER A 139 5.03 -11.39 -0.44
N LYS A 140 5.91 -10.82 0.38
CA LYS A 140 5.62 -10.51 1.78
C LYS A 140 4.47 -9.51 1.97
N ARG A 141 4.35 -8.51 1.10
CA ARG A 141 3.25 -7.52 1.17
C ARG A 141 1.92 -8.12 0.70
N ALA A 142 1.93 -8.91 -0.36
CA ALA A 142 0.76 -9.63 -0.84
C ALA A 142 0.25 -10.62 0.23
N TYR A 143 1.15 -11.39 0.84
CA TYR A 143 0.82 -12.30 1.94
C TYR A 143 0.11 -11.58 3.09
N LYS A 144 0.70 -10.49 3.58
CA LYS A 144 0.07 -9.69 4.65
C LYS A 144 -1.27 -9.11 4.25
N LEU A 145 -1.40 -8.60 3.02
CA LEU A 145 -2.66 -8.07 2.53
C LEU A 145 -3.75 -9.15 2.61
N LEU A 146 -3.52 -10.32 1.99
CA LEU A 146 -4.51 -11.39 1.95
C LEU A 146 -4.86 -11.96 3.34
N GLN A 147 -3.92 -11.93 4.29
CA GLN A 147 -4.22 -12.28 5.68
C GLN A 147 -5.22 -11.31 6.34
N GLU A 148 -5.11 -10.00 6.07
CA GLU A 148 -5.97 -8.99 6.69
C GLU A 148 -7.39 -8.99 6.12
N ILE A 149 -7.53 -9.25 4.82
CA ILE A 149 -8.83 -9.29 4.15
C ILE A 149 -9.47 -10.68 4.12
N ASN A 150 -8.77 -11.69 4.68
CA ASN A 150 -9.24 -13.07 4.80
C ASN A 150 -9.82 -13.64 3.49
N GLU A 151 -9.12 -13.42 2.38
CA GLU A 151 -9.74 -13.52 1.06
C GLU A 151 -9.70 -14.94 0.48
N PHE A 152 -10.88 -15.57 0.49
CA PHE A 152 -11.25 -16.67 -0.40
C PHE A 152 -12.73 -16.53 -0.80
N PRO A 153 -13.08 -16.60 -2.10
CA PRO A 153 -12.21 -16.68 -3.29
C PRO A 153 -11.57 -15.31 -3.64
N ILE A 154 -10.61 -15.28 -4.57
CA ILE A 154 -9.85 -14.05 -4.85
C ILE A 154 -10.63 -13.10 -5.74
N ARG A 155 -10.50 -11.81 -5.51
CA ARG A 155 -11.16 -10.78 -6.32
C ARG A 155 -10.32 -10.35 -7.50
N LEU A 156 -11.00 -10.00 -8.59
CA LEU A 156 -10.44 -9.45 -9.82
C LEU A 156 -10.08 -7.97 -9.65
N THR A 157 -9.21 -7.66 -8.70
CA THR A 157 -8.77 -6.29 -8.41
C THR A 157 -8.17 -5.63 -9.65
N GLU A 158 -8.62 -4.43 -10.00
CA GLU A 158 -8.10 -3.65 -11.13
C GLU A 158 -7.00 -2.68 -10.69
N ARG A 159 -7.14 -2.09 -9.50
CA ARG A 159 -6.31 -0.99 -9.00
C ARG A 159 -5.19 -1.48 -8.10
N VAL A 160 -5.45 -2.49 -7.28
CA VAL A 160 -4.39 -3.10 -6.46
C VAL A 160 -3.52 -3.97 -7.35
N THR A 161 -2.25 -3.59 -7.48
CA THR A 161 -1.26 -4.31 -8.32
C THR A 161 0.01 -4.62 -7.55
N PRO A 162 0.80 -5.62 -7.98
CA PRO A 162 2.13 -5.88 -7.42
C PRO A 162 3.06 -4.66 -7.41
N ARG A 163 2.98 -3.81 -8.45
CA ARG A 163 3.78 -2.59 -8.55
C ARG A 163 3.33 -1.55 -7.54
N TRP A 164 2.02 -1.34 -7.39
CA TRP A 164 1.48 -0.42 -6.40
C TRP A 164 1.86 -0.85 -4.97
N LEU A 165 1.67 -2.13 -4.65
CA LEU A 165 2.10 -2.69 -3.37
C LEU A 165 3.60 -2.50 -3.13
N LEU A 166 4.43 -2.54 -4.16
CA LEU A 166 5.87 -2.29 -4.02
C LEU A 166 6.20 -0.83 -3.71
N THR A 167 5.50 0.11 -4.34
CA THR A 167 5.83 1.55 -4.29
C THR A 167 5.42 2.23 -2.99
N LEU A 168 4.46 1.68 -2.25
CA LEU A 168 4.06 2.23 -0.95
C LEU A 168 5.26 2.27 0.02
N SER A 169 5.39 3.36 0.76
CA SER A 169 6.28 3.38 1.93
C SER A 169 5.81 2.38 2.98
N LYS A 170 6.66 2.08 3.98
CA LYS A 170 6.29 1.18 5.08
C LYS A 170 5.06 1.72 5.83
N ARG A 171 5.06 3.01 6.20
CA ARG A 171 3.96 3.68 6.91
C ARG A 171 2.67 3.67 6.10
N GLU A 172 2.74 3.94 4.80
CA GLU A 172 1.56 3.91 3.91
C GLU A 172 0.98 2.50 3.79
N PHE A 173 1.83 1.48 3.63
CA PHE A 173 1.37 0.10 3.56
C PHE A 173 0.70 -0.36 4.86
N GLU A 174 1.27 -0.01 6.02
CA GLU A 174 0.65 -0.29 7.33
C GLU A 174 -0.69 0.43 7.50
N THR A 175 -0.76 1.70 7.09
CA THR A 175 -2.01 2.48 7.11
C THR A 175 -3.06 1.86 6.21
N PHE A 176 -2.67 1.40 5.02
CA PHE A 176 -3.55 0.70 4.10
C PHE A 176 -4.11 -0.59 4.70
N LEU A 177 -3.26 -1.44 5.28
CA LEU A 177 -3.69 -2.68 5.94
C LEU A 177 -4.68 -2.42 7.09
N GLN A 178 -4.45 -1.39 7.90
CA GLN A 178 -5.39 -0.99 8.95
C GLN A 178 -6.77 -0.62 8.39
N LYS A 179 -6.82 0.03 7.23
CA LYS A 179 -8.10 0.34 6.57
C LYS A 179 -8.77 -0.90 5.99
N CYS A 180 -8.01 -1.81 5.41
CA CYS A 180 -8.53 -3.10 4.94
C CYS A 180 -9.16 -3.90 6.10
N ASN A 181 -8.44 -4.03 7.22
CA ASN A 181 -8.93 -4.73 8.41
C ASN A 181 -10.23 -4.11 8.94
N ARG A 182 -10.30 -2.77 9.02
CA ARG A 182 -11.54 -2.06 9.41
C ARG A 182 -12.71 -2.35 8.48
N MET A 183 -12.49 -2.35 7.17
CA MET A 183 -13.55 -2.67 6.21
C MET A 183 -14.02 -4.13 6.31
N ASN A 184 -13.08 -5.07 6.41
CA ASN A 184 -13.41 -6.47 6.61
C ASN A 184 -14.27 -6.69 7.86
N ASN A 185 -13.90 -6.08 8.99
CA ASN A 185 -14.70 -6.16 10.22
C ASN A 185 -16.10 -5.56 10.07
N LEU A 186 -16.24 -4.48 9.30
CA LEU A 186 -17.56 -3.89 9.01
C LEU A 186 -18.42 -4.87 8.20
N GLU A 187 -17.90 -5.45 7.12
CA GLU A 187 -18.63 -6.44 6.30
C GLU A 187 -19.11 -7.64 7.14
N GLN A 188 -18.24 -8.19 7.99
CA GLN A 188 -18.59 -9.32 8.86
C GLN A 188 -19.67 -8.96 9.89
N ASN A 189 -19.62 -7.76 10.47
CA ASN A 189 -20.64 -7.32 11.41
C ASN A 189 -22.00 -7.07 10.74
N PHE A 190 -22.02 -6.57 9.51
CA PHE A 190 -23.26 -6.44 8.73
C PHE A 190 -23.84 -7.81 8.34
N ALA A 191 -23.00 -8.79 8.00
CA ALA A 191 -23.43 -10.16 7.73
C ALA A 191 -23.96 -10.88 8.99
N GLY A 192 -23.38 -10.60 10.16
CA GLY A 192 -23.81 -11.17 11.44
C GLY A 192 -25.11 -10.55 12.01
N ALA A 193 -25.45 -9.32 11.65
CA ALA A 193 -26.67 -8.64 12.10
C ALA A 193 -27.94 -9.04 11.31
N GLN A 194 -27.80 -9.86 10.27
CA GLN A 194 -28.90 -10.39 9.47
C GLN A 194 -29.34 -11.82 9.88
N ASN A 195 -28.78 -12.37 10.96
CA ASN A 195 -29.14 -13.68 11.52
C ASN A 195 -29.87 -13.54 12.87
#